data_AF-A0A438HX82-F1
#
_entry.id   AF-A0A438HX82-F1
#
_cell.length_a   1.000
_cell.length_b   1.000
_cell.length_c   1.000
_cell.angle_alpha   90.00
_cell.angle_beta   90.00
_cell.angle_gamma   90.00
#
_symmetry.space_group_name_H-M   'P 1'
#
loop_
_entity.id
_entity.type
_entity.pdbx_description
1 polymer ?
#
loop_
_entity_poly.entity_id
_entity_poly.type
_entity_poly.pdbx_seq_one_letter_code
_entity_poly.pdbx_strand_id
1 'polypeptide(L)' 'MNIVVGEKEEKQLITGLFTIANISCSNCGEVMGWKYVQAYEPRERYKEGKFIIERAKIVKEY' A
#
# COMPACT_ATOMS: atom_id res chain seq x y z
N MET A 1 -9.84 -10.86 -8.95
CA MET A 1 -9.08 -9.89 -8.14
C MET A 1 -7.75 -10.55 -7.80
N ASN A 2 -6.61 -9.94 -8.17
CA ASN A 2 -5.28 -10.58 -8.06
C ASN A 2 -4.47 -10.07 -6.84
N ILE A 3 -5.06 -9.18 -6.05
CA ILE A 3 -4.49 -8.60 -4.84
C ILE A 3 -5.48 -8.71 -3.68
N VAL A 4 -4.97 -9.00 -2.49
CA VAL A 4 -5.69 -8.99 -1.22
C VAL A 4 -5.25 -7.75 -0.47
N VAL A 5 -6.22 -6.96 -0.01
CA VAL A 5 -5.97 -5.82 0.85
C VAL A 5 -6.10 -6.30 2.29
N GLY A 6 -5.03 -6.18 3.05
CA GLY A 6 -4.98 -6.52 4.46
C GLY A 6 -5.60 -5.44 5.34
N GLU A 7 -5.25 -5.49 6.62
CA GLU A 7 -5.74 -4.57 7.63
C GLU A 7 -5.27 -3.13 7.37
N LYS A 8 -6.09 -2.19 7.84
CA LYS A 8 -5.77 -0.76 7.78
C LYS A 8 -4.92 -0.43 8.99
N GLU A 9 -3.75 0.15 8.73
CA GLU A 9 -2.81 0.52 9.76
C GLU A 9 -2.49 2.02 9.65
N GLU A 10 -2.40 2.69 10.78
CA GLU A 10 -1.99 4.08 10.83
C GLU A 10 -0.46 4.15 10.90
N LYS A 11 0.13 4.79 9.90
CA LYS A 11 1.58 4.90 9.76
C LYS A 11 1.99 6.35 9.61
N GLN A 12 2.91 6.77 10.45
CA GLN A 12 3.59 8.05 10.31
C GLN A 12 4.64 7.95 9.20
N LEU A 13 4.44 8.73 8.14
CA LEU A 13 5.36 8.85 7.01
C LEU A 13 6.02 10.23 7.03
N ILE A 14 6.96 10.45 6.11
CA ILE A 14 7.74 11.69 6.01
C ILE A 14 6.82 12.92 5.85
N THR A 15 5.72 12.76 5.13
CA THR A 15 4.80 13.85 4.78
C THR A 15 3.55 13.88 5.66
N GLY A 16 3.52 13.16 6.78
CA GLY A 16 2.40 13.18 7.73
C GLY A 16 1.89 11.81 8.18
N LEU A 17 0.76 11.82 8.89
CA LEU A 17 0.06 10.61 9.31
C LEU A 17 -0.86 10.11 8.19
N PHE A 18 -0.78 8.82 7.88
CA PHE A 18 -1.62 8.17 6.88
C PHE A 18 -2.19 6.87 7.42
N THR A 19 -3.44 6.58 7.06
CA THR A 19 -3.95 5.22 7.13
C THR A 19 -3.51 4.52 5.85
N ILE A 20 -2.72 3.46 5.98
CA ILE A 20 -2.31 2.60 4.87
C ILE A 20 -2.98 1.23 5.00
N ALA A 21 -2.99 0.44 3.93
CA ALA A 21 -3.38 -0.97 4.03
C ALA A 21 -2.39 -1.82 3.23
N ASN A 22 -1.90 -2.89 3.85
CA ASN A 22 -0.99 -3.81 3.19
C ASN A 22 -1.67 -4.51 2.03
N ILE A 23 -0.89 -4.85 1.02
CA ILE A 23 -1.36 -5.50 -0.19
C ILE A 23 -0.51 -6.73 -0.42
N SER A 24 -1.18 -7.86 -0.46
CA SER A 24 -0.57 -9.14 -0.79
C SER A 24 -1.13 -9.71 -2.09
N CYS A 25 -0.35 -10.55 -2.74
CA CYS A 25 -0.82 -11.27 -3.92
C CYS A 25 -1.79 -12.37 -3.47
N SER A 26 -2.97 -12.47 -4.08
CA SER A 26 -3.93 -13.52 -3.73
C SER A 26 -3.45 -14.92 -4.12
N ASN A 27 -2.47 -15.01 -5.02
CA ASN A 27 -1.99 -16.27 -5.58
C ASN A 27 -0.82 -16.88 -4.78
N CYS A 28 0.03 -16.06 -4.17
CA CYS A 28 1.16 -16.53 -3.36
C CYS A 28 1.12 -16.08 -1.89
N GLY A 29 0.17 -15.20 -1.50
CA GLY A 29 0.06 -14.66 -0.15
C GLY A 29 1.15 -13.64 0.23
N GLU A 30 2.14 -13.42 -0.63
CA GLU A 30 3.26 -12.54 -0.32
C GLU A 30 2.86 -11.07 -0.36
N VAL A 31 3.30 -10.31 0.65
CA VAL A 31 3.09 -8.87 0.75
C VAL A 31 3.93 -8.18 -0.33
N MET A 32 3.24 -7.59 -1.29
CA MET A 32 3.83 -6.88 -2.43
C MET A 32 4.07 -5.40 -2.10
N GLY A 33 3.29 -4.85 -1.17
CA GLY A 33 3.38 -3.46 -0.78
C GLY A 33 2.18 -3.00 0.03
N TRP A 34 1.78 -1.75 -0.14
CA TRP A 34 0.68 -1.13 0.59
C TRP A 34 0.03 -0.02 -0.25
N LYS A 35 -1.22 0.31 0.06
CA LYS A 35 -1.92 1.49 -0.49
C LYS A 35 -2.17 2.53 0.57
N TYR A 36 -2.25 3.78 0.15
CA TYR A 36 -2.80 4.85 0.99
C TYR A 36 -4.32 4.68 1.02
N VAL A 37 -4.87 4.47 2.22
CA VAL A 37 -6.32 4.40 2.46
C VAL A 37 -6.86 5.79 2.76
N GLN A 38 -6.20 6.50 3.66
CA GLN A 38 -6.63 7.83 4.08
C GLN A 38 -5.43 8.72 4.42
N ALA A 39 -5.51 10.00 4.05
CA ALA A 39 -4.56 11.02 4.46
C ALA A 39 -5.23 11.96 5.46
N TYR A 40 -4.59 12.15 6.62
CA TYR A 40 -5.11 13.08 7.63
C TYR A 40 -4.89 14.55 7.22
N GLU A 41 -3.85 14.81 6.43
CA GLU A 41 -3.56 16.14 5.92
C GLU A 41 -4.24 16.38 4.56
N PRO A 42 -5.02 17.46 4.39
CA PRO A 42 -5.74 17.74 3.15
C PRO A 42 -4.79 17.95 1.96
N ARG A 43 -3.56 18.42 2.22
CA ARG A 43 -2.51 18.59 1.21
C ARG A 43 -2.04 17.27 0.62
N GLU A 44 -2.20 16.18 1.35
CA GLU A 44 -1.69 14.85 0.99
C GLU A 44 -2.78 13.89 0.50
N ARG A 45 -4.05 14.34 0.46
CA ARG A 45 -5.19 13.56 -0.03
C ARG A 45 -5.03 13.07 -1.47
N TYR A 46 -4.22 13.73 -2.28
CA TYR A 46 -3.89 13.26 -3.63
C TYR A 46 -3.15 11.90 -3.64
N LYS A 47 -2.63 11.44 -2.50
CA LYS A 47 -2.03 10.11 -2.34
C LYS A 47 -3.05 9.04 -2.04
N GLU A 48 -4.24 9.38 -1.55
CA GLU A 48 -5.30 8.42 -1.24
C GLU A 48 -5.64 7.59 -2.48
N GLY A 49 -5.70 6.27 -2.31
CA GLY A 49 -5.90 5.33 -3.41
C GLY A 49 -4.65 5.01 -4.24
N LYS A 50 -3.50 5.66 -3.99
CA LYS A 50 -2.23 5.28 -4.64
C LYS A 50 -1.62 4.04 -4.00
N PHE A 51 -0.88 3.30 -4.81
CA PHE A 51 -0.24 2.03 -4.46
C PHE A 51 1.27 2.21 -4.43
N ILE A 52 1.90 1.74 -3.36
CA ILE A 52 3.35 1.61 -3.23
C ILE A 52 3.65 0.12 -3.23
N ILE A 53 4.37 -0.33 -4.25
CA ILE A 53 4.71 -1.74 -4.44
C ILE A 53 6.23 -1.84 -4.55
N GLU A 54 6.80 -2.83 -3.88
CA GLU A 54 8.22 -3.13 -3.97
C GLU A 54 8.55 -3.68 -5.35
N ARG A 55 9.40 -2.97 -6.11
CA ARG A 55 9.77 -3.37 -7.49
C ARG A 55 10.34 -4.78 -7.57
N ALA A 56 11.12 -5.20 -6.57
CA ALA A 56 11.69 -6.55 -6.49
C ALA A 56 10.63 -7.66 -6.47
N LYS A 57 9.39 -7.34 -6.08
CA LYS A 57 8.29 -8.32 -6.00
C LYS A 57 7.32 -8.23 -7.20
N ILE A 58 7.50 -7.24 -8.08
CA ILE A 58 6.65 -7.04 -9.28
C ILE A 58 7.07 -7.95 -10.42
N VAL A 59 8.36 -8.30 -10.52
CA VAL A 59 8.90 -9.14 -11.58
C VAL A 59 9.62 -10.31 -10.92
N LYS A 60 9.09 -11.53 -11.08
CA LYS A 60 9.93 -12.72 -10.93
C LYS A 60 10.83 -12.75 -12.16
N GLU A 61 12.09 -12.38 -12.00
CA GLU A 61 13.11 -12.75 -12.99
C GLU A 61 13.17 -14.28 -13.01
N TYR A 62 12.66 -14.87 -14.09
CA TYR A 62 12.75 -16.30 -14.41
C TYR A 62 13.99 -16.55 -15.27
#